data_AF-A0A849NAK8-F1
#
_entry.id   AF-A0A849NAK8-F1
#
_cell.length_a   1.000
_cell.length_b   1.000
_cell.length_c   1.000
_cell.angle_alpha   90.00
_cell.angle_beta   90.00
_cell.angle_gamma   90.00
#
_symmetry.space_group_name_H-M   'P 1'
#
loop_
_entity.id
_entity.type
_entity.pdbx_description
1 polymer ?
#
loop_
_entity_poly.entity_id
_entity_poly.type
_entity_poly.pdbx_seq_one_letter_code
_entity_poly.pdbx_strand_id
1 'polypeptide(L)'
;MVRRVRDRNRPTYRAIAKRWREKNKEAYQARQANRRKRERAAGGSYTAKQIANLRHKQGNKCIYCKTKFFAGYHIDHIMPLILGGSNDISNIQLLCRDCNLRKGAKNPVAYAQERGLLL
;
A
#
# COMPACT_ATOMS: atom_id res chain seq x y z
N MET A 1 -19.22 1.60 -12.69
CA MET A 1 -18.93 0.81 -13.92
C MET A 1 -17.46 0.37 -14.07
N VAL A 2 -16.45 1.16 -13.67
CA VAL A 2 -15.00 0.83 -13.86
C VAL A 2 -14.52 -0.45 -13.13
N ARG A 3 -15.10 -0.79 -11.97
CA ARG A 3 -14.73 -1.97 -11.16
C ARG A 3 -14.94 -3.30 -11.91
N ARG A 4 -16.05 -3.43 -12.64
CA ARG A 4 -16.42 -4.65 -13.40
C ARG A 4 -15.44 -4.97 -14.53
N VAL A 5 -14.91 -3.95 -15.22
CA VAL A 5 -14.02 -4.14 -16.37
C VAL A 5 -12.64 -4.63 -15.94
N ARG A 6 -12.09 -4.09 -14.84
CA ARG A 6 -10.75 -4.47 -14.36
C ARG A 6 -10.70 -5.85 -13.71
N ASP A 7 -11.78 -6.28 -13.05
CA ASP A 7 -11.86 -7.62 -12.47
C ASP A 7 -12.04 -8.70 -13.55
N ARG A 8 -12.80 -8.41 -14.61
CA ARG A 8 -12.93 -9.28 -15.79
C ARG A 8 -11.60 -9.43 -16.55
N ASN A 9 -10.82 -8.35 -16.69
CA ASN A 9 -9.49 -8.37 -17.35
C ASN A 9 -8.31 -8.67 -16.39
N ARG A 10 -8.57 -9.08 -15.15
CA ARG A 10 -7.53 -9.36 -14.16
C ARG A 10 -6.49 -10.40 -14.63
N PRO A 11 -6.86 -11.48 -15.35
CA PRO A 11 -5.88 -12.44 -15.89
C PRO A 11 -4.92 -11.80 -16.90
N THR A 12 -5.43 -10.93 -17.80
CA THR A 12 -4.60 -10.29 -18.83
C THR A 12 -3.62 -9.31 -18.22
N TYR A 13 -4.04 -8.49 -17.25
CA TYR A 13 -3.13 -7.59 -16.54
C TYR A 13 -2.04 -8.33 -15.74
N ARG A 14 -2.36 -9.49 -15.15
CA ARG A 14 -1.36 -10.33 -14.47
C ARG A 14 -0.33 -10.88 -15.45
N ALA A 15 -0.77 -11.35 -16.61
CA ALA A 15 0.12 -11.85 -17.67
C ALA A 15 1.02 -10.73 -18.22
N ILE A 16 0.47 -9.54 -18.49
CA ILE A 16 1.24 -8.37 -18.94
C ILE A 16 2.28 -7.97 -17.89
N ALA A 17 1.87 -7.88 -16.62
CA ALA A 17 2.79 -7.53 -15.54
C ALA A 17 3.90 -8.59 -15.34
N LYS A 18 3.58 -9.88 -15.56
CA LYS A 18 4.58 -10.97 -15.54
C LYS A 18 5.59 -10.79 -16.67
N ARG A 19 5.12 -10.62 -17.90
CA ARG A 19 5.98 -10.39 -19.08
C ARG A 19 6.88 -9.16 -18.91
N TRP A 20 6.35 -8.07 -18.35
CA TRP A 20 7.16 -6.87 -18.08
C TRP A 20 8.26 -7.17 -17.06
N ARG A 21 7.96 -7.88 -15.96
CA ARG A 21 8.98 -8.25 -14.95
C ARG A 21 10.05 -9.18 -15.51
N GLU A 22 9.69 -10.10 -16.40
CA GLU A 22 10.64 -11.01 -17.06
C GLU A 22 11.58 -10.24 -18.00
N LYS A 23 11.02 -9.37 -18.85
CA LYS A 23 11.81 -8.54 -19.78
C LYS A 23 12.62 -7.44 -19.10
N ASN A 24 12.20 -6.97 -17.92
CA ASN A 24 12.84 -5.85 -17.19
C ASN A 24 13.35 -6.31 -15.81
N LYS A 25 13.94 -7.52 -15.76
CA LYS A 25 14.35 -8.17 -14.51
C LYS A 25 15.28 -7.30 -13.67
N GLU A 26 16.30 -6.71 -14.29
CA GLU A 26 17.29 -5.85 -13.63
C GLU A 26 16.64 -4.58 -13.06
N ALA A 27 15.83 -3.88 -13.86
CA ALA A 27 15.12 -2.68 -13.40
C ALA A 27 14.15 -2.99 -12.25
N TYR A 28 13.48 -4.14 -12.29
CA TYR A 28 12.63 -4.61 -11.19
C TYR A 28 13.45 -4.92 -9.93
N GLN A 29 14.58 -5.63 -10.06
CA GLN A 29 15.48 -5.93 -8.96
C GLN A 29 16.05 -4.65 -8.33
N ALA A 30 16.52 -3.71 -9.13
CA ALA A 30 17.02 -2.41 -8.67
C ALA A 30 15.93 -1.62 -7.91
N ARG A 31 14.68 -1.61 -8.41
CA ARG A 31 13.54 -0.99 -7.72
C ARG A 31 13.29 -1.63 -6.35
N GLN A 32 13.34 -2.96 -6.26
CA GLN A 32 13.14 -3.68 -5.01
C GLN A 32 14.29 -3.45 -4.02
N ALA A 33 15.53 -3.42 -4.50
CA ALA A 33 16.71 -3.11 -3.68
C ALA A 33 16.63 -1.68 -3.10
N ASN A 34 16.31 -0.70 -3.94
CA ASN A 34 16.15 0.69 -3.52
C ASN A 34 15.01 0.86 -2.50
N ARG A 35 13.91 0.13 -2.68
CA ARG A 35 12.82 0.11 -1.69
C ARG A 35 13.31 -0.43 -0.34
N ARG A 36 13.98 -1.59 -0.32
CA ARG A 36 14.53 -2.19 0.92
C ARG A 36 15.54 -1.28 1.59
N LYS A 37 16.39 -0.59 0.81
CA LYS A 37 17.32 0.41 1.34
C LYS A 37 16.58 1.53 2.08
N ARG A 38 15.51 2.07 1.49
CA ARG A 38 14.67 3.09 2.14
C ARG A 38 13.98 2.56 3.40
N GLU A 39 13.43 1.35 3.35
CA GLU A 39 12.81 0.69 4.51
C GLU A 39 13.80 0.55 5.68
N ARG A 40 15.06 0.20 5.41
CA ARG A 40 16.11 0.14 6.43
C ARG A 40 16.54 1.52 6.94
N ALA A 41 16.74 2.47 6.01
CA ALA A 41 17.18 3.83 6.35
C ALA A 41 16.14 4.62 7.14
N ALA A 42 14.85 4.35 6.93
CA ALA A 42 13.75 4.96 7.66
C ALA A 42 13.74 4.60 9.16
N GLY A 43 14.49 3.56 9.56
CA GLY A 43 14.49 3.06 10.93
C GLY A 43 13.16 2.41 11.31
N GLY A 44 13.18 1.68 12.41
CA GLY A 44 11.98 1.03 12.92
C GLY A 44 11.63 -0.29 12.24
N SER A 45 10.71 -1.01 12.88
CA SER A 45 10.21 -2.28 12.37
C SER A 45 8.83 -2.63 12.92
N TYR A 46 8.20 -3.62 12.32
CA TYR A 46 6.97 -4.21 12.84
C TYR A 46 6.95 -5.72 12.63
N THR A 47 6.24 -6.39 13.52
CA THR A 47 6.06 -7.84 13.53
C THR A 47 4.70 -8.24 12.96
N ALA A 48 4.54 -9.50 12.58
CA ALA A 48 3.25 -10.04 12.16
C ALA A 48 2.16 -9.89 13.24
N LYS A 49 2.53 -10.05 14.52
CA LYS A 49 1.62 -9.85 15.66
C LYS A 49 1.12 -8.41 15.74
N GLN A 50 2.00 -7.43 15.53
CA GLN A 50 1.62 -6.02 15.49
C GLN A 50 0.66 -5.71 14.33
N ILE A 51 0.88 -6.30 13.14
CA ILE A 51 -0.04 -6.18 12.01
C ILE A 51 -1.40 -6.81 12.31
N ALA A 52 -1.44 -7.99 12.93
CA ALA A 52 -2.69 -8.64 13.34
C ALA A 52 -3.47 -7.77 14.34
N ASN A 53 -2.78 -7.20 15.33
CA ASN A 53 -3.36 -6.28 16.30
C ASN A 53 -3.88 -5.00 15.62
N LEU A 54 -3.12 -4.43 14.68
CA LEU A 54 -3.56 -3.26 13.91
C LEU A 54 -4.81 -3.57 13.09
N ARG A 55 -4.89 -4.76 12.46
CA ARG A 55 -6.09 -5.21 11.76
C ARG A 55 -7.31 -5.28 12.68
N HIS A 56 -7.13 -5.81 13.89
CA HIS A 56 -8.18 -5.85 14.89
C HIS A 56 -8.61 -4.43 15.29
N LYS A 57 -7.66 -3.53 15.60
CA LYS A 57 -7.92 -2.12 15.92
C LYS A 57 -8.66 -1.37 14.80
N GLN A 58 -8.36 -1.68 13.54
CA GLN A 58 -9.07 -1.14 12.39
C GLN A 58 -10.44 -1.80 12.12
N GLY A 59 -10.90 -2.72 12.99
CA GLY A 59 -12.18 -3.42 12.85
C GLY A 59 -12.22 -4.32 11.62
N ASN A 60 -11.08 -4.86 11.18
CA ASN A 60 -10.92 -5.63 9.94
C ASN A 60 -11.45 -4.88 8.69
N LYS A 61 -11.29 -3.55 8.68
CA LYS A 61 -11.73 -2.65 7.61
C LYS A 61 -10.60 -1.75 7.13
N CYS A 62 -10.70 -1.31 5.87
CA CYS A 62 -9.85 -0.28 5.30
C CYS A 62 -10.02 1.05 6.07
N ILE A 63 -8.92 1.73 6.42
CA ILE A 63 -9.00 2.97 7.19
C ILE A 63 -9.75 4.09 6.43
N TYR A 64 -9.62 4.17 5.10
CA TYR A 64 -10.24 5.22 4.29
C TYR A 64 -11.68 4.91 3.89
N CYS A 65 -11.93 3.76 3.25
CA CYS A 65 -13.27 3.45 2.70
C CYS A 65 -14.14 2.62 3.64
N LYS A 66 -13.62 2.21 4.81
CA LYS A 66 -14.32 1.43 5.85
C LYS A 66 -14.91 0.08 5.37
N THR A 67 -14.57 -0.37 4.17
CA THR A 67 -14.96 -1.69 3.64
C THR A 67 -14.15 -2.79 4.29
N LYS A 68 -14.79 -3.92 4.63
CA LYS A 68 -14.13 -5.10 5.18
C LYS A 68 -13.10 -5.70 4.20
N PHE A 69 -12.01 -6.24 4.73
CA PHE A 69 -10.99 -6.92 3.93
C PHE A 69 -11.45 -8.33 3.54
N PHE A 70 -12.17 -8.47 2.42
CA PHE A 70 -12.56 -9.79 1.89
C PHE A 70 -11.46 -10.43 1.02
N ALA A 71 -10.79 -9.64 0.19
CA ALA A 71 -9.79 -10.11 -0.77
C ALA A 71 -8.34 -9.85 -0.30
N GLY A 72 -8.14 -9.70 1.01
CA GLY A 72 -6.87 -9.28 1.62
C GLY A 72 -6.72 -7.76 1.78
N TYR A 73 -5.55 -7.34 2.25
CA TYR A 73 -5.18 -5.96 2.54
C TYR A 73 -3.73 -5.69 2.14
N HIS A 74 -3.38 -4.41 2.04
CA HIS A 74 -2.01 -3.94 1.85
C HIS A 74 -1.54 -3.26 3.13
N ILE A 75 -0.28 -3.53 3.51
CA ILE A 75 0.44 -2.81 4.54
C ILE A 75 1.04 -1.57 3.87
N ASP A 76 0.65 -0.40 4.34
CA ASP A 76 1.02 0.90 3.76
C ASP A 76 1.55 1.83 4.84
N HIS A 77 2.49 2.72 4.48
CA HIS A 77 3.01 3.74 5.37
C HIS A 77 2.12 4.99 5.36
N ILE A 78 1.73 5.50 6.53
CA ILE A 78 0.90 6.73 6.67
C ILE A 78 1.64 7.90 6.03
N MET A 79 2.84 8.20 6.54
CA MET A 79 3.83 9.03 5.85
C MET A 79 4.68 8.13 4.94
N PRO A 80 4.70 8.35 3.61
CA PRO A 80 5.54 7.58 2.71
C PRO A 80 7.03 7.66 3.10
N LEU A 81 7.77 6.56 2.93
CA LEU A 81 9.21 6.51 3.22
C LEU A 81 10.01 7.55 2.41
N ILE A 82 9.58 7.85 1.17
CA ILE A 82 10.22 8.87 0.34
C ILE A 82 10.03 10.30 0.86
N LEU A 83 9.04 10.50 1.74
CA LEU A 83 8.76 11.77 2.41
C LEU A 83 9.21 11.75 3.89
N GLY A 84 10.12 10.83 4.25
CA GLY A 84 10.71 10.75 5.59
C GLY A 84 9.88 9.98 6.63
N GLY A 85 8.88 9.19 6.22
CA GLY A 85 8.16 8.32 7.14
C GLY A 85 9.03 7.17 7.68
N SER A 86 8.79 6.74 8.93
CA SER A 86 9.47 5.60 9.54
C SER A 86 8.90 4.24 9.12
N ASN A 87 9.62 3.16 9.39
CA ASN A 87 9.12 1.79 9.21
C ASN A 87 8.57 1.17 10.51
N ASP A 88 8.27 2.00 11.52
CA ASP A 88 7.64 1.56 12.77
C ASP A 88 6.15 1.31 12.61
N ILE A 89 5.60 0.45 13.46
CA ILE A 89 4.16 0.15 13.48
C ILE A 89 3.27 1.40 13.61
N SER A 90 3.74 2.47 14.26
CA SER A 90 3.02 3.74 14.40
C SER A 90 2.79 4.45 13.07
N ASN A 91 3.67 4.22 12.08
CA ASN A 91 3.53 4.76 10.73
C ASN A 91 2.85 3.76 9.77
N ILE A 92 2.27 2.66 10.26
CA ILE A 92 1.63 1.65 9.41
C ILE A 92 0.11 1.72 9.49
N GLN A 93 -0.53 1.58 8.33
CA GLN A 93 -1.98 1.45 8.17
C GLN A 93 -2.31 0.29 7.22
N LEU A 94 -3.50 -0.31 7.38
CA LEU A 94 -3.98 -1.34 6.47
C LEU A 94 -5.01 -0.79 5.49
N LEU A 95 -4.74 -0.96 4.20
CA LEU A 95 -5.56 -0.41 3.12
C LEU A 95 -6.12 -1.51 2.22
N CYS A 96 -7.31 -1.29 1.67
CA CYS A 96 -7.75 -2.11 0.54
C CYS A 96 -6.96 -1.72 -0.71
N ARG A 97 -6.91 -2.62 -1.70
CA ARG A 97 -6.17 -2.38 -2.96
C ARG A 97 -6.51 -1.05 -3.62
N ASP A 98 -7.80 -0.70 -3.70
CA ASP A 98 -8.24 0.50 -4.40
C ASP A 98 -7.81 1.78 -3.66
N CYS A 99 -7.91 1.80 -2.33
CA CYS A 99 -7.45 2.95 -1.53
C CYS A 99 -5.93 3.07 -1.54
N ASN A 100 -5.21 1.94 -1.47
CA ASN A 100 -3.75 1.91 -1.54
C ASN A 100 -3.24 2.50 -2.86
N LEU A 101 -3.84 2.08 -3.99
CA LEU A 101 -3.48 2.60 -5.31
C LEU A 101 -3.82 4.09 -5.48
N ARG A 102 -4.93 4.55 -4.91
CA ARG A 102 -5.32 5.97 -4.97
C ARG A 102 -4.42 6.86 -4.11
N LYS A 103 -4.01 6.39 -2.93
CA LYS A 103 -3.08 7.12 -2.04
C LYS A 103 -1.69 7.23 -2.67
N GLY A 104 -1.13 6.12 -3.14
CA GLY A 104 0.23 6.09 -3.67
C GLY A 104 1.25 6.66 -2.67
N ALA A 105 2.17 7.49 -3.14
CA ALA A 105 3.21 8.14 -2.33
C ALA A 105 2.85 9.58 -1.90
N LYS A 106 1.55 9.92 -1.83
CA LYS A 106 1.10 11.26 -1.42
C LYS A 106 1.35 11.49 0.08
N ASN A 107 1.66 12.74 0.43
CA ASN A 107 1.68 13.20 1.82
C ASN A 107 0.30 12.97 2.47
N PRO A 108 0.22 12.47 3.73
CA PRO A 108 -1.06 12.13 4.36
C PRO A 108 -2.00 13.33 4.53
N VAL A 109 -1.48 14.53 4.81
CA VAL A 109 -2.30 15.75 4.97
C VAL A 109 -2.91 16.14 3.63
N ALA A 110 -2.08 16.26 2.60
CA ALA A 110 -2.55 16.57 1.25
C ALA A 110 -3.55 15.52 0.73
N TYR A 111 -3.31 14.25 1.01
CA TYR A 111 -4.23 13.18 0.62
C TYR A 111 -5.54 13.22 1.42
N ALA A 112 -5.50 13.57 2.71
CA ALA A 112 -6.70 13.75 3.52
C ALA A 112 -7.56 14.92 2.99
N GLN A 113 -6.94 16.05 2.66
CA GLN A 113 -7.61 17.21 2.04
C GLN A 113 -8.24 16.84 0.69
N GLU A 114 -7.50 16.18 -0.22
CA GLU A 114 -8.02 15.70 -1.51
C GLU A 114 -9.26 14.80 -1.34
N ARG A 115 -9.31 14.06 -0.24
CA ARG A 115 -10.40 13.11 0.07
C ARG A 115 -11.55 13.76 0.85
N GLY A 116 -11.47 15.04 1.20
CA GLY A 116 -12.45 15.72 2.07
C GLY A 116 -12.48 15.16 3.49
N LEU A 117 -11.35 14.65 3.98
CA LEU A 117 -11.19 14.07 5.31
C LEU A 117 -10.56 15.04 6.31
N LEU A 118 -10.06 16.18 5.82
CA LEU A 118 -9.52 17.28 6.59
C LEU A 118 -10.14 18.56 6.03
N LEU A 119 -10.64 19.42 6.91
CA LEU A 119 -11.20 20.74 6.57
C LEU A 119 -10.08 21.72 6.20
#